data_AF-A0A6I1Z2M1-F1
#
_entry.id   AF-A0A6I1Z2M1-F1
#
_cell.length_a   1.000
_cell.length_b   1.000
_cell.length_c   1.000
_cell.angle_alpha   90.00
_cell.angle_beta   90.00
_cell.angle_gamma   90.00
#
_symmetry.space_group_name_H-M   'P 1'
#
loop_
_entity.id
_entity.type
_entity.pdbx_description
1 polymer ?
#
loop_
_entity_poly.entity_id
_entity_poly.type
_entity_poly.pdbx_seq_one_letter_code
_entity_poly.pdbx_strand_id
1 'polypeptide(L)'
;MRWLAHGRCRRRCAVRAGIRDYITRFWPDALNARNQAAPGSTTTVVLGTQRNDTDDSTVRQLSDSVKSVQAWYTTDGGATWHAATAKPSGGNWTIAVHNPASGRVGLRSTVTDTHGDSSTTTVYNAYAMS
;
A
#
# COMPACT_ATOMS: atom_id res chain seq x y z
N MET A 1 -12.96 35.40 -47.74
CA MET A 1 -11.58 35.31 -47.18
C MET A 1 -11.61 35.94 -45.79
N ARG A 2 -10.94 35.53 -44.71
CA ARG A 2 -10.27 34.30 -44.23
C ARG A 2 -9.61 34.75 -42.89
N TRP A 3 -9.96 34.11 -41.75
CA TRP A 3 -9.34 34.17 -40.38
C TRP A 3 -9.33 35.54 -39.63
N LEU A 4 -9.54 35.65 -38.32
CA LEU A 4 -8.89 34.94 -37.18
C LEU A 4 -9.83 34.71 -35.99
N ALA A 5 -9.77 33.49 -35.45
CA ALA A 5 -10.20 33.11 -34.11
C ALA A 5 -9.22 33.68 -33.06
N HIS A 6 -9.65 33.93 -31.82
CA HIS A 6 -8.89 33.59 -30.59
C HIS A 6 -9.78 33.83 -29.36
N GLY A 7 -9.77 32.87 -28.42
CA GLY A 7 -10.35 33.09 -27.09
C GLY A 7 -11.06 31.92 -26.42
N ARG A 8 -10.71 30.65 -26.69
CA ARG A 8 -11.15 29.57 -25.78
C ARG A 8 -10.28 29.58 -24.53
N CYS A 9 -10.87 30.10 -23.45
CA CYS A 9 -10.43 30.00 -22.07
C CYS A 9 -10.05 28.54 -21.77
N ARG A 10 -8.75 28.25 -21.63
CA ARG A 10 -8.25 26.96 -21.15
C ARG A 10 -8.47 26.87 -19.64
N ARG A 11 -9.73 26.81 -19.20
CA ARG A 11 -10.02 26.22 -17.89
C ARG A 11 -9.72 24.74 -18.02
N ARG A 12 -8.58 24.33 -17.47
CA ARG A 12 -8.31 22.93 -17.18
C ARG A 12 -9.56 22.43 -16.47
N CYS A 13 -10.37 21.63 -17.15
CA CYS A 13 -11.29 20.76 -16.46
C CYS A 13 -10.38 19.90 -15.60
N ALA A 14 -10.34 20.19 -14.31
CA ALA A 14 -9.90 19.22 -13.33
C ALA A 14 -10.87 18.06 -13.52
N VAL A 15 -10.48 17.09 -14.36
CA VAL A 15 -10.98 15.73 -14.22
C VAL A 15 -10.77 15.46 -12.74
N ARG A 16 -11.86 15.32 -11.98
CA ARG A 16 -11.76 14.78 -10.63
C ARG A 16 -10.92 13.53 -10.79
N ALA A 17 -9.69 13.57 -10.29
CA ALA A 17 -8.79 12.45 -10.40
C ALA A 17 -9.49 11.30 -9.67
N GLY A 18 -10.10 10.38 -10.43
CA GLY A 18 -10.37 9.05 -9.91
C GLY A 18 -9.06 8.58 -9.31
N ILE A 19 -9.12 8.06 -8.09
CA ILE A 19 -7.93 7.75 -7.32
C ILE A 19 -7.09 6.76 -8.14
N ARG A 20 -5.93 7.21 -8.64
CA ARG A 20 -4.97 6.42 -9.44
C ARG A 20 -3.94 5.75 -8.53
N ASP A 21 -4.36 5.32 -7.36
CA ASP A 21 -3.43 4.82 -6.36
C ASP A 21 -3.44 3.29 -6.28
N TYR A 22 -2.30 2.78 -5.85
CA TYR A 22 -2.17 1.41 -5.40
C TYR A 22 -2.30 1.39 -3.88
N ILE A 23 -3.08 0.45 -3.38
CA ILE A 23 -3.16 0.12 -1.96
C ILE A 23 -2.49 -1.23 -1.71
N THR A 24 -2.13 -1.48 -0.45
CA THR A 24 -1.54 -2.75 -0.04
C THR A 24 -2.55 -3.61 0.70
N ARG A 25 -2.61 -4.89 0.33
CA ARG A 25 -3.21 -5.95 1.12
C ARG A 25 -2.11 -6.75 1.80
N PHE A 26 -2.18 -6.84 3.13
CA PHE A 26 -1.21 -7.59 3.93
C PHE A 26 -1.66 -9.03 4.14
N TRP A 27 -0.73 -9.96 3.96
CA TRP A 27 -0.91 -11.38 4.24
C TRP A 27 0.24 -11.90 5.10
N PRO A 28 0.12 -11.82 6.43
CA PRO A 28 1.08 -12.42 7.33
C PRO A 28 1.00 -13.96 7.24
N ASP A 29 2.16 -14.62 7.18
CA ASP A 29 2.26 -16.08 7.18
C ASP A 29 2.34 -16.64 8.61
N ALA A 30 2.29 -17.98 8.70
CA ALA A 30 2.50 -18.75 9.93
C ALA A 30 1.63 -18.33 11.13
N LEU A 31 0.47 -17.70 10.87
CA LEU A 31 -0.51 -17.38 11.89
C LEU A 31 -1.41 -18.58 12.19
N ASN A 32 -1.80 -18.73 13.45
CA ASN A 32 -2.80 -19.71 13.85
C ASN A 32 -4.23 -19.27 13.42
N ALA A 33 -5.21 -20.15 13.61
CA ALA A 33 -6.61 -19.89 13.25
C ALA A 33 -7.28 -18.72 14.01
N ARG A 34 -6.62 -18.18 15.04
CA ARG A 34 -7.06 -16.99 15.81
C ARG A 34 -6.33 -15.72 15.37
N ASN A 35 -5.61 -15.77 14.25
CA ASN A 35 -4.82 -14.64 13.74
C ASN A 35 -3.71 -14.23 14.73
N GLN A 36 -2.96 -15.22 15.24
CA GLN A 36 -1.88 -15.02 16.20
C GLN A 36 -0.58 -15.69 15.73
N ALA A 37 0.55 -15.04 15.95
CA ALA A 37 1.89 -15.57 15.71
C ALA A 37 2.51 -16.11 17.00
N ALA A 38 3.52 -16.97 16.86
CA ALA A 38 4.31 -17.43 17.99
C ALA A 38 5.18 -16.28 18.57
N PRO A 39 5.23 -16.09 19.90
CA PRO A 39 6.07 -15.10 20.56
C PRO A 39 7.54 -15.18 20.14
N GLY A 40 8.16 -14.03 19.87
CA GLY A 40 9.59 -13.95 19.51
C GLY A 40 9.96 -14.54 18.15
N SER A 41 8.99 -15.07 17.39
CA SER A 41 9.21 -15.58 16.04
C SER A 41 9.40 -14.45 15.02
N THR A 42 9.70 -14.82 13.78
CA THR A 42 9.64 -13.89 12.64
C THR A 42 8.50 -14.30 11.73
N THR A 43 7.62 -13.35 11.41
CA THR A 43 6.53 -13.53 10.44
C THR A 43 6.93 -12.88 9.12
N THR A 44 6.81 -13.61 8.01
CA THR A 44 6.88 -13.03 6.67
C THR A 44 5.51 -12.45 6.34
N VAL A 45 5.48 -11.21 5.89
CA VAL A 45 4.25 -10.58 5.41
C VAL A 45 4.37 -10.35 3.92
N VAL A 46 3.44 -10.92 3.15
CA VAL A 46 3.28 -10.59 1.74
C VAL A 46 2.43 -9.31 1.63
N LEU A 47 2.93 -8.35 0.87
CA LEU A 47 2.32 -7.07 0.54
C LEU A 47 1.86 -7.16 -0.90
N GLY A 48 0.59 -7.54 -1.09
CA GLY A 48 -0.04 -7.53 -2.40
C GLY A 48 -0.49 -6.14 -2.77
N THR A 49 -0.05 -5.61 -3.91
CA THR A 49 -0.46 -4.29 -4.38
C THR A 49 -1.60 -4.41 -5.36
N GLN A 50 -2.67 -3.67 -5.11
CA GLN A 50 -3.85 -3.64 -5.98
C GLN A 50 -4.25 -2.19 -6.21
N ARG A 51 -4.83 -1.89 -7.37
CA ARG A 51 -5.44 -0.59 -7.59
C ARG A 51 -6.64 -0.44 -6.66
N ASN A 52 -6.81 0.77 -6.14
CA ASN A 52 -8.05 1.09 -5.44
C ASN A 52 -9.17 1.15 -6.48
N ASP A 53 -10.22 0.35 -6.27
CA ASP A 53 -11.31 0.27 -7.23
C ASP A 53 -12.03 1.62 -7.32
N THR A 54 -12.29 2.04 -8.55
CA THR A 54 -13.09 3.21 -8.87
C THR A 54 -14.01 2.87 -10.03
N ASP A 55 -15.18 3.51 -10.09
CA ASP A 55 -16.12 3.36 -11.21
C ASP A 55 -15.58 3.94 -12.52
N ASP A 56 -14.39 4.55 -12.51
CA ASP A 56 -13.69 5.00 -13.71
C ASP A 56 -13.08 3.81 -14.48
N SER A 57 -13.83 3.36 -15.49
CA SER A 57 -13.42 2.30 -16.41
C SER A 57 -12.07 2.53 -17.13
N THR A 58 -11.56 3.76 -17.18
CA THR A 58 -10.26 4.07 -17.80
C THR A 58 -9.08 3.66 -16.94
N VAL A 59 -9.28 3.47 -15.62
CA VAL A 59 -8.20 3.10 -14.69
C VAL A 59 -7.58 1.73 -15.01
N ARG A 60 -8.37 0.80 -15.57
CA ARG A 60 -7.87 -0.51 -16.01
C ARG A 60 -6.97 -0.45 -17.24
N GLN A 61 -7.01 0.65 -18.00
CA GLN A 61 -6.22 0.85 -19.20
C GLN A 61 -4.93 1.64 -18.94
N LEU A 62 -4.73 2.12 -17.71
CA LEU A 62 -3.53 2.89 -17.37
C LEU A 62 -2.29 1.98 -17.37
N SER A 63 -1.23 2.48 -18.02
CA SER A 63 0.04 1.76 -18.21
C SER A 63 1.03 1.93 -17.04
N ASP A 64 0.60 2.47 -15.90
CA ASP A 64 1.43 2.59 -14.70
C ASP A 64 1.53 1.28 -13.93
N SER A 65 2.63 1.17 -13.20
CA SER A 65 2.93 0.06 -12.32
C SER A 65 3.44 0.58 -10.98
N VAL A 66 3.53 -0.32 -10.00
CA VAL A 66 4.17 -0.02 -8.73
C VAL A 66 5.67 0.17 -8.94
N LYS A 67 6.18 1.34 -8.57
CA LYS A 67 7.61 1.68 -8.63
C LYS A 67 8.34 1.27 -7.35
N SER A 68 7.74 1.53 -6.19
CA SER A 68 8.35 1.19 -4.89
C SER A 68 7.32 0.95 -3.80
N VAL A 69 7.68 0.12 -2.84
CA VAL A 69 6.94 -0.07 -1.58
C VAL A 69 7.89 0.19 -0.42
N GLN A 70 7.49 1.09 0.46
CA GLN A 70 8.09 1.27 1.78
C GLN A 70 7.15 0.64 2.82
N ALA A 71 7.72 0.02 3.85
CA ALA A 71 6.94 -0.72 4.82
C ALA A 71 7.47 -0.53 6.25
N TRP A 72 6.54 -0.57 7.20
CA TRP A 72 6.82 -0.44 8.62
C TRP A 72 5.91 -1.37 9.41
N TYR A 73 6.33 -1.68 10.64
CA TYR A 73 5.51 -2.34 11.62
C TYR A 73 5.59 -1.64 12.97
N THR A 74 4.60 -1.86 13.81
CA THR A 74 4.53 -1.36 15.18
C THR A 74 4.18 -2.49 16.13
N THR A 75 4.69 -2.42 17.35
CA THR A 75 4.37 -3.35 18.45
C THR A 75 3.78 -2.64 19.67
N ASP A 76 3.61 -1.32 19.59
CA ASP A 76 3.19 -0.43 20.68
C ASP A 76 1.91 0.36 20.34
N GLY A 77 1.04 -0.23 19.51
CA GLY A 77 -0.21 0.40 19.10
C GLY A 77 -0.05 1.56 18.10
N GLY A 78 1.12 1.68 17.49
CA GLY A 78 1.42 2.71 16.48
C GLY A 78 2.03 3.98 17.04
N ALA A 79 2.49 3.97 18.30
CA ALA A 79 3.27 5.06 18.87
C ALA A 79 4.65 5.16 18.21
N THR A 80 5.27 4.02 17.90
CA THR A 80 6.50 3.94 17.11
C THR A 80 6.32 3.01 15.91
N TRP A 81 7.02 3.34 14.82
CA TRP A 81 7.00 2.59 13.56
C TRP A 81 8.41 2.20 13.17
N HIS A 82 8.69 0.90 13.15
CA HIS A 82 9.96 0.32 12.75
C HIS A 82 9.96 0.05 11.25
N ALA A 83 10.96 0.56 10.53
CA ALA A 83 11.10 0.29 9.10
C ALA A 83 11.41 -1.20 8.87
N ALA A 84 10.75 -1.78 7.87
CA ALA A 84 11.03 -3.13 7.39
C ALA A 84 11.38 -3.07 5.90
N THR A 85 12.44 -3.76 5.50
CA THR A 85 12.88 -3.79 4.11
C THR A 85 11.91 -4.58 3.26
N ALA A 86 11.15 -3.89 2.41
CA ALA A 86 10.29 -4.52 1.41
C ALA A 86 11.13 -5.00 0.22
N LYS A 87 10.98 -6.27 -0.13
CA LYS A 87 11.67 -6.91 -1.27
C LYS A 87 10.65 -7.39 -2.30
N PRO A 88 10.84 -7.10 -3.60
CA PRO A 88 10.00 -7.70 -4.64
C PRO A 88 10.11 -9.22 -4.64
N SER A 89 8.98 -9.91 -4.75
CA SER A 89 8.91 -11.37 -4.81
C SER A 89 7.64 -11.82 -5.55
N GLY A 90 7.80 -12.48 -6.70
CA GLY A 90 6.69 -13.11 -7.43
C GLY A 90 5.53 -12.16 -7.77
N GLY A 91 5.81 -10.91 -8.15
CA GLY A 91 4.78 -9.90 -8.46
C GLY A 91 4.17 -9.19 -7.24
N ASN A 92 4.61 -9.55 -6.03
CA ASN A 92 4.26 -8.87 -4.78
C ASN A 92 5.53 -8.31 -4.11
N TRP A 93 5.36 -7.76 -2.91
CA TRP A 93 6.46 -7.40 -2.03
C TRP A 93 6.41 -8.23 -0.76
N THR A 94 7.55 -8.46 -0.11
CA THR A 94 7.62 -9.17 1.17
C THR A 94 8.45 -8.40 2.18
N ILE A 95 8.03 -8.44 3.44
CA ILE A 95 8.80 -7.98 4.59
C ILE A 95 8.94 -9.09 5.63
N ALA A 96 9.95 -8.99 6.49
CA ALA A 96 10.09 -9.78 7.69
C ALA A 96 9.75 -8.91 8.91
N VAL A 97 8.91 -9.41 9.81
CA VAL A 97 8.51 -8.75 11.06
C VAL A 97 8.96 -9.59 12.24
N HIS A 98 9.78 -9.00 13.10
CA HIS A 98 10.19 -9.64 14.36
C HIS A 98 9.11 -9.42 15.41
N ASN A 99 8.54 -10.53 15.88
CA ASN A 99 7.37 -10.51 16.75
C ASN A 99 7.77 -10.24 18.21
N PRO A 100 7.03 -9.38 18.93
CA PRO A 100 7.23 -9.21 20.37
C PRO A 100 6.86 -10.49 21.12
N ALA A 101 7.24 -10.55 22.41
CA ALA A 101 6.86 -11.66 23.28
C ALA A 101 5.35 -11.71 23.59
N SER A 102 4.67 -10.56 23.52
CA SER A 102 3.24 -10.44 23.78
C SER A 102 2.64 -9.25 23.03
N GLY A 103 1.31 -9.13 23.04
CA GLY A 103 0.61 -7.98 22.46
C GLY A 103 0.18 -8.19 21.00
N ARG A 104 0.25 -7.12 20.22
CA ARG A 104 -0.23 -7.06 18.83
C ARG A 104 0.77 -6.39 17.92
N VAL A 105 0.73 -6.74 16.65
CA VAL A 105 1.49 -6.09 15.58
C VAL A 105 0.55 -5.29 14.71
N GLY A 106 0.95 -4.06 14.42
CA GLY A 106 0.37 -3.24 13.35
C GLY A 106 1.29 -3.16 12.15
N LEU A 107 0.73 -2.99 10.96
CA LEU A 107 1.44 -2.92 9.69
C LEU A 107 1.12 -1.62 8.96
N ARG A 108 2.11 -1.04 8.29
CA ARG A 108 1.96 0.13 7.44
C ARG A 108 2.78 -0.05 6.18
N SER A 109 2.27 0.47 5.07
CA SER A 109 3.05 0.60 3.84
C SER A 109 2.71 1.89 3.12
N THR A 110 3.68 2.42 2.38
CA THR A 110 3.46 3.45 1.37
C THR A 110 3.86 2.87 0.02
N VAL A 111 2.93 2.87 -0.93
CA VAL A 111 3.15 2.45 -2.31
C VAL A 111 3.28 3.70 -3.17
N THR A 112 4.27 3.72 -4.06
CA THR A 112 4.46 4.78 -5.06
C THR A 112 4.43 4.16 -6.45
N ASP A 113 3.68 4.76 -7.37
CA ASP A 113 3.58 4.32 -8.76
C ASP A 113 4.66 4.95 -9.67
N THR A 114 4.66 4.60 -10.95
CA THR A 114 5.61 5.15 -11.94
C THR A 114 5.38 6.63 -12.27
N HIS A 115 4.21 7.19 -11.97
CA HIS A 115 3.91 8.63 -12.14
C HIS A 115 4.27 9.47 -10.90
N GLY A 116 4.56 8.82 -9.77
CA GLY A 116 4.87 9.44 -8.49
C GLY A 116 3.67 9.57 -7.55
N ASP A 117 2.49 9.08 -7.94
CA ASP A 117 1.32 9.02 -7.06
C ASP A 117 1.62 8.03 -5.93
N SER A 118 1.22 8.37 -4.70
CA SER A 118 1.54 7.57 -3.52
C SER A 118 0.37 7.43 -2.57
N SER A 119 0.22 6.24 -2.01
CA SER A 119 -0.81 5.93 -1.02
C SER A 119 -0.29 5.12 0.15
N THR A 120 -0.83 5.42 1.33
CA THR A 120 -0.44 4.78 2.58
C THR A 120 -1.59 3.95 3.14
N THR A 121 -1.32 2.69 3.41
CA THR A 121 -2.24 1.78 4.10
C THR A 121 -1.69 1.48 5.49
N THR A 122 -2.54 1.58 6.52
CA THR A 122 -2.19 1.24 7.90
C THR A 122 -3.24 0.30 8.50
N VAL A 123 -2.80 -0.76 9.16
CA VAL A 123 -3.62 -1.71 9.92
C VAL A 123 -3.03 -1.84 11.32
N TYR A 124 -3.66 -1.24 12.33
CA TYR A 124 -3.10 -1.16 13.68
C TYR A 124 -3.07 -2.49 14.46
N ASN A 125 -4.02 -3.39 14.20
CA ASN A 125 -4.14 -4.68 14.88
C ASN A 125 -4.12 -5.82 13.86
N ALA A 126 -3.05 -5.91 13.07
CA ALA A 126 -2.93 -6.85 11.97
C ALA A 126 -2.96 -8.31 12.48
N TYR A 127 -2.24 -8.61 13.57
CA TYR A 127 -2.29 -9.91 14.26
C TYR A 127 -1.82 -9.77 15.72
N ALA A 128 -2.01 -10.83 16.52
CA ALA A 128 -1.64 -10.89 17.94
C ALA A 128 -0.55 -11.94 18.22
N MET A 129 -0.11 -12.03 19.47
CA MET A 129 0.78 -13.09 19.97
C MET A 129 0.03 -14.07 20.87
N SER A 130 0.42 -15.35 20.86
CA SER A 130 -0.08 -16.39 21.78
C SER A 130 0.97 -17.39 22.21
#